data_AF-A0A103ZHI2-F1
#
_entry.id   AF-A0A103ZHI2-F1
#
_cell.length_a   1.000
_cell.length_b   1.000
_cell.length_c   1.000
_cell.angle_alpha   90.00
_cell.angle_beta   90.00
_cell.angle_gamma   90.00
#
_symmetry.space_group_name_H-M   'P 1'
#
loop_
_entity.id
_entity.type
_entity.pdbx_description
1 polymer ?
#
loop_
_entity_poly.entity_id
_entity_poly.type
_entity_poly.pdbx_seq_one_letter_code
_entity_poly.pdbx_strand_id
1 'polypeptide(L)'
;MDDTDRYTTANLPVHLLRCLAETSKELGIDPTRLCLGLGFDVADLSNPSCRISLRQASTMIRRALEMAPGRALGLELGTSETIASIGLVGYAMLTSPTLKDAIVTGIGLQRHTGPLMRFDVMSDARTLSVRATNVFLEPDIEAFLVEEAFGSFMKIGRSLVGPAFQPKVVDLSYPPPGYAEQYARVFPCPVRFEQEQNLFSCDAALGNRPIATHDPLAHRQVLEFLQDALPPEPEGTEFLESIERIMRRDLRHAPSLAAIAAQLCMSERTLRRRLADQGVSYQTVIDTIRRKRAFTLLSNPRLSIEDVAHEVGFSDAHNFRRAFKRWTGHGPREGQRAAV
;
A
#
# COMPACT_ATOMS: atom_id res chain seq x y z
N MET A 1 -15.27 5.59 10.27
CA MET A 1 -15.14 4.54 9.24
C MET A 1 -14.62 3.24 9.84
N ASP A 2 -15.51 2.26 9.96
CA ASP A 2 -15.18 0.84 10.16
C ASP A 2 -14.33 0.31 8.98
N ASP A 3 -13.56 -0.77 9.14
CA ASP A 3 -12.77 -1.34 8.04
C ASP A 3 -13.68 -1.85 6.89
N THR A 4 -14.91 -2.26 7.22
CA THR A 4 -15.96 -2.58 6.23
C THR A 4 -16.31 -1.36 5.37
N ASP A 5 -16.36 -0.19 5.99
CA ASP A 5 -16.71 1.09 5.37
C ASP A 5 -15.56 1.57 4.46
N ARG A 6 -14.30 1.38 4.89
CA ARG A 6 -13.10 1.61 4.04
C ARG A 6 -13.05 0.69 2.81
N TYR A 7 -13.56 -0.54 2.92
CA TYR A 7 -13.54 -1.51 1.82
C TYR A 7 -14.53 -1.19 0.70
N THR A 8 -15.69 -0.61 1.05
CA THR A 8 -16.79 -0.33 0.11
C THR A 8 -16.92 1.13 -0.28
N THR A 9 -16.30 2.07 0.44
CA THR A 9 -16.33 3.49 0.08
C THR A 9 -15.55 3.73 -1.21
N ALA A 10 -16.19 4.39 -2.18
CA ALA A 10 -15.56 4.78 -3.43
C ALA A 10 -14.77 6.08 -3.27
N ASN A 11 -13.50 5.98 -2.89
CA ASN A 11 -12.62 7.14 -2.68
C ASN A 11 -11.24 6.99 -3.34
N LEU A 12 -10.96 5.88 -4.01
CA LEU A 12 -9.69 5.65 -4.68
C LEU A 12 -9.72 6.18 -6.11
N PRO A 13 -8.66 6.86 -6.57
CA PRO A 13 -8.40 7.13 -7.99
C PRO A 13 -8.43 5.85 -8.85
N VAL A 14 -8.75 6.01 -10.13
CA VAL A 14 -8.91 4.90 -11.09
C VAL A 14 -7.62 4.56 -11.86
N HIS A 15 -6.48 5.19 -11.54
CA HIS A 15 -5.25 5.10 -12.34
C HIS A 15 -4.82 3.66 -12.62
N LEU A 16 -4.67 2.85 -11.57
CA LEU A 16 -4.28 1.45 -11.68
C LEU A 16 -5.26 0.63 -12.53
N LEU A 17 -6.58 0.82 -12.34
CA LEU A 17 -7.59 0.08 -13.10
C LEU A 17 -7.63 0.51 -14.57
N ARG A 18 -7.37 1.78 -14.87
CA ARG A 18 -7.21 2.26 -16.24
C ARG A 18 -6.01 1.59 -16.92
N CYS A 19 -4.83 1.58 -16.26
CA CYS A 19 -3.65 0.88 -16.77
C CYS A 19 -3.92 -0.63 -16.94
N LEU A 20 -4.69 -1.24 -16.03
CA LEU A 20 -5.08 -2.65 -16.12
C LEU A 20 -5.99 -2.93 -17.31
N ALA A 21 -6.97 -2.06 -17.57
CA ALA A 21 -7.83 -2.16 -18.74
C ALA A 21 -7.04 -2.03 -20.04
N GLU A 22 -6.12 -1.06 -20.11
CA GLU A 22 -5.23 -0.84 -21.26
C GLU A 22 -4.33 -2.05 -21.52
N THR A 23 -3.62 -2.51 -20.49
CA THR A 23 -2.75 -3.69 -20.56
C THR A 23 -3.54 -4.94 -20.96
N SER A 24 -4.72 -5.15 -20.37
CA SER A 24 -5.57 -6.30 -20.71
C SER A 24 -5.99 -6.30 -22.18
N LYS A 25 -6.30 -5.12 -22.74
CA LYS A 25 -6.63 -4.97 -24.17
C LYS A 25 -5.47 -5.39 -25.07
N GLU A 26 -4.24 -5.00 -24.72
CA GLU A 26 -3.04 -5.40 -25.46
C GLU A 26 -2.80 -6.92 -25.42
N LEU A 27 -3.27 -7.57 -24.36
CA LEU A 27 -3.24 -9.03 -24.19
C LEU A 27 -4.41 -9.76 -24.88
N GLY A 28 -5.27 -9.05 -25.60
CA GLY A 28 -6.45 -9.63 -26.26
C GLY A 28 -7.60 -9.95 -25.30
N ILE A 29 -7.55 -9.46 -24.06
CA ILE A 29 -8.62 -9.56 -23.08
C ILE A 29 -9.55 -8.35 -23.24
N ASP A 30 -10.84 -8.59 -23.49
CA ASP A 30 -11.85 -7.54 -23.54
C ASP A 30 -12.00 -6.84 -22.18
N PRO A 31 -11.63 -5.56 -22.03
CA PRO A 31 -11.67 -4.86 -20.75
C PRO A 31 -13.09 -4.70 -20.19
N THR A 32 -14.12 -4.75 -21.04
CA THR A 32 -15.52 -4.67 -20.57
C THR A 32 -15.86 -5.82 -19.64
N ARG A 33 -15.27 -7.01 -19.87
CA ARG A 33 -15.45 -8.20 -19.01
C ARG A 33 -14.89 -8.00 -17.61
N LEU A 34 -13.84 -7.19 -17.47
CA LEU A 34 -13.25 -6.86 -16.18
C LEU A 34 -14.18 -5.96 -15.34
N CYS A 35 -14.91 -5.05 -16.00
CA CYS A 35 -15.81 -4.10 -15.34
C CYS A 35 -17.21 -4.66 -15.00
N LEU A 36 -17.60 -5.83 -15.53
CA LEU A 36 -18.97 -6.37 -15.41
C LEU A 36 -19.48 -6.43 -13.96
N GLY A 37 -20.61 -5.78 -13.68
CA GLY A 37 -21.24 -5.80 -12.35
C GLY A 37 -20.47 -5.05 -11.26
N LEU A 38 -19.46 -4.25 -11.62
CA LEU A 38 -18.74 -3.37 -10.68
C LEU A 38 -19.39 -1.99 -10.56
N GLY A 39 -20.39 -1.66 -11.37
CA GLY A 39 -21.09 -0.38 -11.30
C GLY A 39 -20.35 0.79 -11.98
N PHE A 40 -19.37 0.49 -12.83
CA PHE A 40 -18.72 1.42 -13.77
C PHE A 40 -18.34 0.65 -15.04
N ASP A 41 -18.05 1.37 -16.12
CA ASP A 41 -17.57 0.83 -17.38
C ASP A 41 -16.12 1.25 -17.73
N VAL A 42 -15.62 0.82 -18.88
CA VAL A 42 -14.24 1.16 -19.31
C VAL A 42 -14.08 2.66 -19.59
N ALA A 43 -15.14 3.35 -20.03
CA ALA A 43 -15.09 4.78 -20.30
C ALA A 43 -14.99 5.59 -18.99
N ASP A 44 -15.64 5.14 -17.92
CA ASP A 44 -15.53 5.73 -16.58
C ASP A 44 -14.09 5.75 -16.05
N LEU A 45 -13.26 4.77 -16.41
CA LEU A 45 -11.85 4.71 -16.02
C LEU A 45 -10.99 5.82 -16.64
N SER A 46 -11.49 6.48 -17.69
CA SER A 46 -10.86 7.64 -18.31
C SER A 46 -11.26 8.97 -17.65
N ASN A 47 -12.24 8.95 -16.73
CA ASN A 47 -12.69 10.14 -16.03
C ASN A 47 -11.83 10.38 -14.77
N PRO A 48 -11.06 11.49 -14.68
CA PRO A 48 -10.20 11.78 -13.51
C PRO A 48 -10.98 11.96 -12.19
N SER A 49 -12.27 12.27 -12.27
CA SER A 49 -13.17 12.41 -11.11
C SER A 49 -13.80 11.09 -10.68
N CYS A 50 -13.66 10.02 -11.48
CA CYS A 50 -14.17 8.71 -11.11
C CYS A 50 -13.45 8.22 -9.85
N ARG A 51 -14.22 7.69 -8.91
CA ARG A 51 -13.71 7.08 -7.69
C ARG A 51 -14.25 5.68 -7.59
N ILE A 52 -13.38 4.78 -7.16
CA ILE A 52 -13.68 3.36 -6.98
C ILE A 52 -13.39 2.96 -5.55
N SER A 53 -14.08 1.92 -5.11
CA SER A 53 -13.82 1.25 -3.85
C SER A 53 -12.70 0.25 -4.03
N LEU A 54 -12.06 -0.09 -2.92
CA LEU A 54 -11.09 -1.17 -2.86
C LEU A 54 -11.70 -2.52 -3.30
N ARG A 55 -12.95 -2.80 -2.91
CA ARG A 55 -13.68 -4.00 -3.38
C ARG A 55 -13.75 -4.06 -4.90
N GLN A 56 -14.14 -2.94 -5.53
CA GLN A 56 -14.22 -2.82 -6.98
C GLN A 56 -12.85 -3.07 -7.63
N ALA A 57 -11.79 -2.45 -7.09
CA ALA A 57 -10.43 -2.61 -7.59
C ALA A 57 -9.94 -4.05 -7.48
N SER A 58 -10.06 -4.65 -6.30
CA SER A 58 -9.64 -6.03 -6.02
C SER A 58 -10.39 -7.03 -6.90
N THR A 59 -11.69 -6.81 -7.11
CA THR A 59 -12.50 -7.68 -8.00
C THR A 59 -12.05 -7.59 -9.45
N MET A 60 -11.74 -6.39 -9.95
CA MET A 60 -11.26 -6.21 -11.32
C MET A 60 -9.88 -6.87 -11.52
N ILE A 61 -8.98 -6.71 -10.56
CA ILE A 61 -7.64 -7.33 -10.56
C ILE A 61 -7.76 -8.87 -10.56
N ARG A 62 -8.57 -9.44 -9.67
CA ARG A 62 -8.79 -10.90 -9.59
C ARG A 62 -9.26 -11.47 -10.93
N ARG A 63 -10.21 -10.82 -11.59
CA ARG A 63 -10.69 -11.22 -12.92
C ARG A 63 -9.58 -11.16 -13.97
N ALA A 64 -8.76 -10.12 -13.95
CA ALA A 64 -7.66 -10.01 -14.90
C ALA A 64 -6.65 -11.15 -14.72
N LEU A 65 -6.33 -11.50 -13.47
CA LEU A 65 -5.48 -12.65 -13.14
C LEU A 65 -6.09 -13.99 -13.59
N GLU A 66 -7.39 -14.20 -13.36
CA GLU A 66 -8.12 -15.40 -13.81
C GLU A 66 -8.15 -15.53 -15.34
N MET A 67 -8.23 -14.41 -16.06
CA MET A 67 -8.28 -14.37 -17.53
C MET A 67 -6.88 -14.44 -18.17
N ALA A 68 -5.81 -14.29 -17.40
CA ALA A 68 -4.41 -14.32 -17.84
C ALA A 68 -3.56 -15.32 -17.03
N PRO A 69 -3.94 -16.61 -16.95
CA PRO A 69 -3.25 -17.57 -16.10
C PRO A 69 -1.79 -17.76 -16.54
N GLY A 70 -0.88 -17.76 -15.57
CA GLY A 70 0.56 -17.98 -15.80
C GLY A 70 1.32 -16.76 -16.35
N ARG A 71 0.66 -15.62 -16.56
CA ARG A 71 1.33 -14.36 -16.92
C ARG A 71 1.77 -13.60 -15.68
N ALA A 72 2.89 -12.89 -15.78
CA ALA A 72 3.37 -11.98 -14.75
C ALA A 72 2.66 -10.62 -14.88
N LEU A 73 1.33 -10.60 -14.79
CA LEU A 73 0.53 -9.42 -15.13
C LEU A 73 0.90 -8.19 -14.30
N GLY A 74 1.26 -8.36 -13.04
CA GLY A 74 1.74 -7.26 -12.19
C GLY A 74 3.04 -6.67 -12.72
N LEU A 75 4.02 -7.52 -13.05
CA LEU A 75 5.29 -7.09 -13.64
C LEU A 75 5.11 -6.42 -15.01
N GLU A 76 4.26 -6.99 -15.86
CA GLU A 76 3.95 -6.45 -17.19
C GLU A 76 3.32 -5.05 -17.08
N LEU A 77 2.36 -4.87 -16.17
CA LEU A 77 1.71 -3.59 -15.94
C LEU A 77 2.66 -2.57 -15.33
N GLY A 78 3.39 -2.93 -14.27
CA GLY A 78 4.33 -2.02 -13.63
C GLY A 78 5.44 -1.53 -14.58
N THR A 79 5.84 -2.35 -15.54
CA THR A 79 6.87 -1.98 -16.53
C THR A 79 6.35 -1.22 -17.75
N SER A 80 5.04 -1.24 -18.00
CA SER A 80 4.39 -0.45 -19.04
C SER A 80 4.10 1.00 -18.60
N GLU A 81 4.07 1.25 -17.29
CA GLU A 81 3.87 2.60 -16.76
C GLU A 81 4.95 3.60 -17.21
N THR A 82 4.60 4.87 -17.22
CA THR A 82 5.53 5.95 -17.52
C THR A 82 5.47 6.99 -16.42
N ILE A 83 6.55 7.76 -16.24
CA ILE A 83 6.50 8.86 -15.28
C ILE A 83 5.38 9.87 -15.59
N ALA A 84 4.99 9.99 -16.87
CA ALA A 84 3.88 10.81 -17.30
C ALA A 84 2.51 10.23 -16.93
N SER A 85 2.35 8.90 -16.89
CA SER A 85 1.07 8.28 -16.53
C SER A 85 0.70 8.53 -15.07
N ILE A 86 1.69 8.75 -14.20
CA ILE A 86 1.53 9.13 -12.78
C ILE A 86 1.00 10.58 -12.64
N GLY A 87 1.06 11.38 -13.71
CA GLY A 87 0.56 12.75 -13.75
C GLY A 87 1.41 13.73 -12.94
N LEU A 88 0.75 14.63 -12.21
CA LEU A 88 1.41 15.73 -11.50
C LEU A 88 2.36 15.25 -10.39
N VAL A 89 2.10 14.09 -9.78
CA VAL A 89 3.05 13.49 -8.83
C VAL A 89 4.34 13.09 -9.55
N GLY A 90 4.23 12.48 -10.74
CA GLY A 90 5.39 12.18 -11.59
C GLY A 90 6.16 13.45 -11.98
N TYR A 91 5.47 14.55 -12.25
CA TYR A 91 6.10 15.84 -12.51
C TYR A 91 6.81 16.43 -11.27
N ALA A 92 6.23 16.29 -10.07
CA ALA A 92 6.88 16.67 -8.81
C ALA A 92 8.16 15.85 -8.58
N MET A 93 8.14 14.55 -8.91
CA MET A 93 9.33 13.70 -8.87
C MET A 93 10.39 14.12 -9.88
N LEU A 94 10.01 14.43 -11.12
CA LEU A 94 10.92 14.89 -12.19
C LEU A 94 11.64 16.19 -11.84
N THR A 95 10.98 17.08 -11.10
CA THR A 95 11.51 18.39 -10.72
C THR A 95 12.25 18.35 -9.37
N SER A 96 12.30 17.20 -8.69
CA SER A 96 12.98 17.04 -7.40
C SER A 96 14.51 17.16 -7.53
N PRO A 97 15.24 17.58 -6.48
CA PRO A 97 16.70 17.76 -6.54
C PRO A 97 17.47 16.44 -6.75
N THR A 98 17.12 15.43 -5.97
CA THR A 98 17.80 14.13 -5.99
C THR A 98 16.81 12.97 -6.09
N LEU A 99 17.31 11.77 -6.42
CA LEU A 99 16.47 10.57 -6.44
C LEU A 99 15.80 10.31 -5.09
N LYS A 100 16.49 10.53 -3.97
CA LYS A 100 15.92 10.38 -2.64
C LYS A 100 14.76 11.36 -2.43
N ASP A 101 14.93 12.61 -2.82
CA ASP A 101 13.87 13.63 -2.72
C ASP A 101 12.67 13.28 -3.59
N ALA A 102 12.90 12.76 -4.80
CA ALA A 102 11.83 12.26 -5.66
C ALA A 102 11.07 11.08 -5.05
N ILE A 103 11.78 10.10 -4.48
CA ILE A 103 11.15 8.95 -3.81
C ILE A 103 10.32 9.43 -2.62
N VAL A 104 10.88 10.30 -1.77
CA VAL A 104 10.16 10.86 -0.61
C VAL A 104 8.93 11.64 -1.07
N THR A 105 9.05 12.44 -2.13
CA THR A 105 7.95 13.21 -2.72
C THR A 105 6.85 12.29 -3.26
N GLY A 106 7.20 11.28 -4.07
CA GLY A 106 6.24 10.34 -4.62
C GLY A 106 5.51 9.53 -3.55
N ILE A 107 6.22 9.04 -2.54
CA ILE A 107 5.60 8.30 -1.42
C ILE A 107 4.77 9.22 -0.52
N GLY A 108 5.20 10.47 -0.29
CA GLY A 108 4.43 11.47 0.45
C GLY A 108 3.12 11.84 -0.25
N LEU A 109 3.11 11.83 -1.59
CA LEU A 109 1.96 12.16 -2.42
C LEU A 109 1.18 10.92 -2.89
N GLN A 110 1.45 9.73 -2.36
CA GLN A 110 0.85 8.48 -2.83
C GLN A 110 -0.70 8.49 -2.77
N ARG A 111 -1.32 9.31 -1.90
CA ARG A 111 -2.79 9.46 -1.87
C ARG A 111 -3.36 10.02 -3.19
N HIS A 112 -2.60 10.81 -3.94
CA HIS A 112 -3.02 11.32 -5.25
C HIS A 112 -3.04 10.25 -6.33
N THR A 113 -2.15 9.26 -6.24
CA THR A 113 -2.08 8.15 -7.20
C THR A 113 -3.00 7.01 -6.81
N GLY A 114 -3.36 6.89 -5.52
CA GLY A 114 -4.35 5.96 -5.03
C GLY A 114 -3.90 4.48 -4.99
N PRO A 115 -2.68 4.17 -4.53
CA PRO A 115 -2.22 2.79 -4.53
C PRO A 115 -3.06 1.92 -3.60
N LEU A 116 -3.21 0.66 -3.99
CA LEU A 116 -3.86 -0.36 -3.15
C LEU A 116 -2.91 -0.90 -2.05
N MET A 117 -1.72 -0.33 -1.93
CA MET A 117 -0.74 -0.63 -0.89
C MET A 117 -0.29 0.65 -0.21
N ARG A 118 0.20 0.51 1.02
CA ARG A 118 0.96 1.59 1.67
C ARG A 118 2.44 1.43 1.39
N PHE A 119 3.06 2.52 0.99
CA PHE A 119 4.51 2.62 0.87
C PHE A 119 5.12 3.43 2.00
N ASP A 120 6.23 2.94 2.54
CA ASP A 120 7.04 3.63 3.54
C ASP A 120 8.50 3.71 3.05
N VAL A 121 9.14 4.87 3.17
CA VAL A 121 10.58 5.03 2.88
C VAL A 121 11.38 4.71 4.13
N MET A 122 12.37 3.83 3.98
CA MET A 122 13.33 3.45 5.01
C MET A 122 14.73 3.79 4.49
N SER A 123 15.53 4.51 5.27
CA SER A 123 16.87 4.90 4.85
C SER A 123 17.83 4.82 6.03
N ASP A 124 18.98 4.19 5.79
CA ASP A 124 20.14 4.21 6.67
C ASP A 124 21.39 4.67 5.90
N ALA A 125 22.57 4.54 6.51
CA ALA A 125 23.83 4.98 5.91
C ALA A 125 24.23 4.20 4.63
N ARG A 126 23.70 2.99 4.43
CA ARG A 126 24.08 2.09 3.33
C ARG A 126 22.95 1.80 2.38
N THR A 127 21.70 1.87 2.84
CA THR A 127 20.53 1.46 2.06
C THR A 127 19.46 2.54 2.03
N LEU A 128 18.79 2.63 0.87
CA LEU A 128 17.56 3.36 0.68
C LEU A 128 16.53 2.34 0.17
N SER A 129 15.50 2.08 0.96
CA SER A 129 14.50 1.06 0.71
C SER A 129 13.10 1.65 0.71
N VAL A 130 12.25 1.14 -0.16
CA VAL A 130 10.80 1.39 -0.12
C VAL A 130 10.12 0.09 0.29
N ARG A 131 9.36 0.13 1.38
CA ARG A 131 8.57 -1.00 1.87
C ARG A 131 7.15 -0.90 1.35
N ALA A 132 6.67 -1.98 0.74
CA ALA A 132 5.27 -2.13 0.37
C ALA A 132 4.52 -2.95 1.43
N THR A 133 3.39 -2.43 1.91
CA THR A 133 2.52 -3.14 2.86
C THR A 133 1.11 -3.25 2.30
N ASN A 134 0.61 -4.48 2.16
CA ASN A 134 -0.80 -4.73 1.92
C ASN A 134 -1.60 -4.35 3.19
N VAL A 135 -2.29 -3.21 3.15
CA VAL A 135 -3.04 -2.69 4.31
C VAL A 135 -4.47 -3.24 4.37
N PHE A 136 -4.88 -3.96 3.34
CA PHE A 136 -6.25 -4.38 3.09
C PHE A 136 -6.47 -5.89 3.14
N LEU A 137 -5.38 -6.66 3.23
CA LEU A 137 -5.38 -8.10 3.49
C LEU A 137 -6.09 -8.94 2.42
N GLU A 138 -5.87 -8.61 1.14
CA GLU A 138 -6.25 -9.46 0.00
C GLU A 138 -5.00 -10.26 -0.45
N PRO A 139 -4.74 -11.46 0.11
CA PRO A 139 -3.50 -12.21 -0.14
C PRO A 139 -3.42 -12.74 -1.58
N ASP A 140 -4.57 -13.01 -2.22
CA ASP A 140 -4.66 -13.58 -3.56
C ASP A 140 -4.25 -12.61 -4.68
N ILE A 141 -4.25 -11.30 -4.40
CA ILE A 141 -3.76 -10.27 -5.32
C ILE A 141 -2.46 -9.61 -4.83
N GLU A 142 -1.89 -10.05 -3.70
CA GLU A 142 -0.70 -9.40 -3.10
C GLU A 142 0.49 -9.41 -4.05
N ALA A 143 0.76 -10.55 -4.70
CA ALA A 143 1.85 -10.65 -5.67
C ALA A 143 1.69 -9.64 -6.80
N PHE A 144 0.50 -9.56 -7.40
CA PHE A 144 0.19 -8.59 -8.45
C PHE A 144 0.46 -7.14 -8.00
N LEU A 145 -0.03 -6.75 -6.82
CA LEU A 145 0.14 -5.38 -6.32
C LEU A 145 1.61 -5.04 -6.07
N VAL A 146 2.38 -5.96 -5.50
CA VAL A 146 3.81 -5.75 -5.22
C VAL A 146 4.62 -5.71 -6.51
N GLU A 147 4.36 -6.62 -7.44
CA GLU A 147 5.00 -6.67 -8.74
C GLU A 147 4.75 -5.40 -9.55
N GLU A 148 3.50 -4.93 -9.59
CA GLU A 148 3.09 -3.70 -10.24
C GLU A 148 3.85 -2.50 -9.67
N ALA A 149 3.77 -2.31 -8.36
CA ALA A 149 4.43 -1.18 -7.71
C ALA A 149 5.95 -1.20 -7.90
N PHE A 150 6.59 -2.37 -7.74
CA PHE A 150 8.04 -2.47 -7.87
C PHE A 150 8.51 -2.36 -9.33
N GLY A 151 7.72 -2.88 -10.28
CA GLY A 151 7.92 -2.66 -11.71
C GLY A 151 7.86 -1.16 -12.04
N SER A 152 6.87 -0.46 -11.49
CA SER A 152 6.71 0.99 -11.64
C SER A 152 7.90 1.74 -11.02
N PHE A 153 8.35 1.39 -9.81
CA PHE A 153 9.54 1.99 -9.19
C PHE A 153 10.80 1.81 -10.05
N MET A 154 10.98 0.63 -10.65
CA MET A 154 12.10 0.38 -11.56
C MET A 154 12.05 1.31 -12.78
N LYS A 155 10.86 1.49 -13.35
CA LYS A 155 10.63 2.31 -14.55
C LYS A 155 10.77 3.81 -14.27
N ILE A 156 10.22 4.27 -13.15
CA ILE A 156 10.36 5.65 -12.66
C ILE A 156 11.81 5.95 -12.34
N GLY A 157 12.51 5.08 -11.59
CA GLY A 157 13.92 5.28 -11.25
C GLY A 157 14.80 5.42 -12.50
N ARG A 158 14.56 4.59 -13.52
CA ARG A 158 15.24 4.72 -14.82
C ARG A 158 14.90 6.01 -15.57
N SER A 159 13.68 6.51 -15.42
CA SER A 159 13.27 7.79 -16.03
C SER A 159 13.91 8.99 -15.34
N LEU A 160 14.14 8.92 -14.02
CA LEU A 160 14.70 10.00 -13.22
C LEU A 160 16.23 10.09 -13.28
N VAL A 161 16.92 8.95 -13.18
CA VAL A 161 18.40 8.92 -13.07
C VAL A 161 19.07 8.06 -14.16
N GLY A 162 18.32 7.70 -15.19
CA GLY A 162 18.82 7.04 -16.40
C GLY A 162 18.80 5.50 -16.35
N PRO A 163 19.08 4.85 -17.49
CA PRO A 163 18.87 3.41 -17.70
C PRO A 163 19.74 2.50 -16.82
N ALA A 164 20.85 3.03 -16.31
CA ALA A 164 21.76 2.33 -15.39
C ALA A 164 21.21 2.22 -13.95
N PHE A 165 20.04 2.79 -13.66
CA PHE A 165 19.36 2.56 -12.39
C PHE A 165 19.10 1.07 -12.20
N GLN A 166 19.56 0.53 -11.06
CA GLN A 166 19.32 -0.84 -10.65
C GLN A 166 19.17 -0.92 -9.13
N PRO A 167 18.18 -1.68 -8.61
CA PRO A 167 18.12 -2.02 -7.21
C PRO A 167 19.30 -2.93 -6.83
N LYS A 168 19.60 -2.96 -5.53
CA LYS A 168 20.56 -3.87 -4.92
C LYS A 168 19.93 -5.24 -4.65
N VAL A 169 18.69 -5.23 -4.17
CA VAL A 169 17.92 -6.44 -3.85
C VAL A 169 16.43 -6.11 -3.82
N VAL A 170 15.61 -7.08 -4.23
CA VAL A 170 14.16 -7.06 -4.06
C VAL A 170 13.77 -8.23 -3.15
N ASP A 171 13.12 -7.92 -2.04
CA ASP A 171 12.56 -8.91 -1.12
C ASP A 171 11.05 -8.97 -1.28
N LEU A 172 10.50 -10.17 -1.31
CA LEU A 172 9.09 -10.43 -1.55
C LEU A 172 8.55 -11.36 -0.46
N SER A 173 7.38 -11.04 0.09
CA SER A 173 6.76 -11.77 1.20
C SER A 173 6.13 -13.10 0.80
N TYR A 174 5.86 -13.28 -0.49
CA TYR A 174 5.13 -14.41 -1.05
C TYR A 174 6.06 -15.44 -1.70
N PRO A 175 5.60 -16.69 -1.89
CA PRO A 175 6.36 -17.73 -2.57
C PRO A 175 6.57 -17.41 -4.06
N PRO A 176 7.60 -17.98 -4.70
CA PRO A 176 7.86 -17.75 -6.12
C PRO A 176 6.68 -18.24 -6.99
N PRO A 177 6.09 -17.38 -7.84
CA PRO A 177 5.01 -17.79 -8.73
C PRO A 177 5.55 -18.65 -9.89
N GLY A 178 4.64 -19.30 -10.63
CA GLY A 178 5.02 -20.14 -11.79
C GLY A 178 5.80 -19.43 -12.90
N TYR A 179 5.81 -18.09 -12.89
CA TYR A 179 6.53 -17.22 -13.81
C TYR A 179 7.74 -16.50 -13.16
N ALA A 180 8.29 -17.04 -12.06
CA ALA A 180 9.38 -16.42 -11.30
C ALA A 180 10.61 -16.03 -12.14
N GLU A 181 10.88 -16.75 -13.24
CA GLU A 181 11.95 -16.44 -14.20
C GLU A 181 11.82 -15.04 -14.85
N GLN A 182 10.61 -14.49 -14.93
CA GLN A 182 10.36 -13.18 -15.53
C GLN A 182 10.87 -12.03 -14.65
N TYR A 183 11.01 -12.25 -13.34
CA TYR A 183 11.51 -11.24 -12.40
C TYR A 183 12.91 -10.76 -12.77
N ALA A 184 13.80 -11.65 -13.23
CA ALA A 184 15.15 -11.31 -13.63
C ALA A 184 15.22 -10.37 -14.85
N ARG A 185 14.15 -10.33 -15.68
CA ARG A 185 14.05 -9.42 -16.82
C ARG A 185 13.69 -8.00 -16.37
N VAL A 186 12.92 -7.88 -15.29
CA VAL A 186 12.46 -6.61 -14.75
C VAL A 186 13.47 -6.03 -13.77
N PHE A 187 13.95 -6.86 -12.84
CA PHE A 187 14.86 -6.48 -11.78
C PHE A 187 16.26 -7.07 -12.05
N PRO A 188 17.23 -6.25 -12.50
CA PRO A 188 18.60 -6.70 -12.71
C PRO A 188 19.38 -6.84 -11.39
N CYS A 189 18.81 -7.56 -10.42
CA CYS A 189 19.38 -7.80 -9.10
C CYS A 189 18.88 -9.14 -8.52
N PRO A 190 19.44 -9.62 -7.40
CA PRO A 190 18.85 -10.73 -6.67
C PRO A 190 17.41 -10.41 -6.23
N VAL A 191 16.50 -11.34 -6.51
CA VAL A 191 15.11 -11.34 -6.03
C VAL A 191 14.95 -12.49 -5.05
N ARG A 192 14.54 -12.18 -3.81
CA ARG A 192 14.38 -13.15 -2.73
C ARG A 192 12.91 -13.26 -2.36
N PHE A 193 12.36 -14.46 -2.54
CA PHE A 193 10.98 -14.79 -2.16
C PHE A 193 10.91 -15.26 -0.71
N GLU A 194 9.69 -15.37 -0.18
CA GLU A 194 9.42 -15.88 1.18
C GLU A 194 10.16 -15.11 2.29
N GLN A 195 10.32 -13.80 2.11
CA GLN A 195 10.90 -12.90 3.10
C GLN A 195 9.83 -12.36 4.06
N GLU A 196 10.24 -11.70 5.15
CA GLU A 196 9.27 -11.15 6.11
C GLU A 196 8.51 -9.92 5.58
N GLN A 197 9.08 -9.21 4.59
CA GLN A 197 8.56 -7.94 4.09
C GLN A 197 8.82 -7.80 2.59
N ASN A 198 7.95 -7.04 1.91
CA ASN A 198 8.18 -6.58 0.55
C ASN A 198 9.07 -5.34 0.56
N LEU A 199 10.30 -5.44 0.07
CA LEU A 199 11.29 -4.35 0.06
C LEU A 199 11.92 -4.18 -1.31
N PHE A 200 11.89 -2.95 -1.83
CA PHE A 200 12.68 -2.53 -2.98
C PHE A 200 13.87 -1.72 -2.48
N SER A 201 15.08 -2.29 -2.51
CA SER A 201 16.25 -1.71 -1.84
C SER A 201 17.35 -1.31 -2.81
N CYS A 202 17.88 -0.10 -2.64
CA CYS A 202 19.00 0.46 -3.39
C CYS A 202 20.16 0.80 -2.45
N ASP A 203 21.37 0.98 -3.00
CA ASP A 203 22.45 1.63 -2.24
C ASP A 203 22.08 3.08 -1.92
N ALA A 204 22.30 3.51 -0.68
CA ALA A 204 21.95 4.87 -0.23
C ALA A 204 22.61 5.96 -1.08
N ALA A 205 23.81 5.69 -1.63
CA ALA A 205 24.52 6.59 -2.53
C ALA A 205 23.74 6.92 -3.82
N LEU A 206 22.90 5.99 -4.32
CA LEU A 206 22.03 6.26 -5.47
C LEU A 206 20.99 7.34 -5.16
N GLY A 207 20.56 7.44 -3.91
CA GLY A 207 19.62 8.46 -3.45
C GLY A 207 20.15 9.89 -3.67
N ASN A 208 21.45 10.10 -3.61
CA ASN A 208 22.07 11.41 -3.78
C ASN A 208 22.30 11.79 -5.25
N ARG A 209 21.95 10.93 -6.21
CA ARG A 209 22.11 11.25 -7.63
C ARG A 209 21.17 12.41 -8.00
N PRO A 210 21.71 13.48 -8.62
CA PRO A 210 20.89 14.60 -9.05
C PRO A 210 19.99 14.17 -10.20
N ILE A 211 18.77 14.73 -10.22
CA ILE A 211 17.85 14.55 -11.33
C ILE A 211 18.12 15.66 -12.34
N ALA A 212 18.36 15.29 -13.61
CA ALA A 212 18.79 16.23 -14.64
C ALA A 212 17.76 17.33 -14.94
N THR A 213 16.47 17.03 -14.71
CA THR A 213 15.33 17.94 -14.91
C THR A 213 14.98 18.74 -13.66
N HIS A 214 15.83 18.75 -12.63
CA HIS A 214 15.59 19.54 -11.43
C HIS A 214 15.43 21.03 -11.77
N ASP A 215 14.28 21.59 -11.41
CA ASP A 215 13.98 23.01 -11.48
C ASP A 215 13.31 23.42 -10.15
N PRO A 216 13.97 24.22 -9.30
CA PRO A 216 13.44 24.60 -7.99
C PRO A 216 12.11 25.36 -8.04
N LEU A 217 11.88 26.18 -9.08
CA LEU A 217 10.65 26.96 -9.22
C LEU A 217 9.50 26.05 -9.64
N ALA A 218 9.71 25.25 -10.68
CA ALA A 218 8.71 24.29 -11.15
C ALA A 218 8.35 23.28 -10.07
N HIS A 219 9.34 22.81 -9.30
CA HIS A 219 9.14 21.89 -8.17
C HIS A 219 8.25 22.51 -7.09
N ARG A 220 8.50 23.77 -6.72
CA ARG A 220 7.65 24.46 -5.74
C ARG A 220 6.22 24.65 -6.26
N GLN A 221 6.07 25.09 -7.50
CA GLN A 221 4.77 25.34 -8.11
C GLN A 221 3.90 24.08 -8.16
N VAL A 222 4.46 22.93 -8.56
CA VAL A 222 3.70 21.68 -8.60
C VAL A 222 3.34 21.18 -7.20
N LEU A 223 4.22 21.34 -6.21
CA LEU A 223 3.91 20.97 -4.83
C LEU A 223 2.81 21.84 -4.24
N GLU A 224 2.85 23.16 -4.44
CA GLU A 224 1.78 24.09 -4.02
C GLU A 224 0.45 23.71 -4.68
N PHE A 225 0.45 23.47 -5.99
CA PHE A 225 -0.75 23.05 -6.72
C PHE A 225 -1.31 21.73 -6.19
N LEU A 226 -0.46 20.74 -5.90
CA LEU A 226 -0.89 19.44 -5.37
C LEU A 226 -1.42 19.55 -3.94
N GLN A 227 -0.87 20.44 -3.11
CA GLN A 227 -1.37 20.71 -1.77
C GLN A 227 -2.78 21.31 -1.81
N ASP A 228 -3.03 22.24 -2.73
CA ASP A 228 -4.34 22.91 -2.90
C ASP A 228 -5.39 22.01 -3.58
N ALA A 229 -4.95 21.04 -4.39
CA ALA A 229 -5.83 20.14 -5.14
C ALA A 229 -6.32 18.92 -4.34
N LEU A 230 -5.80 18.69 -3.13
CA LEU A 230 -6.37 17.68 -2.24
C LEU A 230 -7.75 18.15 -1.77
N PRO A 231 -8.82 17.33 -1.91
CA PRO A 231 -10.01 17.59 -1.12
C PRO A 231 -9.59 17.66 0.35
N PRO A 232 -10.10 18.63 1.12
CA PRO A 232 -9.78 18.74 2.54
C PRO A 232 -10.01 17.38 3.18
N GLU A 233 -9.08 16.97 4.05
CA GLU A 233 -9.30 15.77 4.83
C GLU A 233 -10.70 15.87 5.44
N PRO A 234 -11.54 14.82 5.41
CA PRO A 234 -12.49 14.72 6.51
C PRO A 234 -11.62 14.81 7.76
N GLU A 235 -11.88 15.77 8.65
CA GLU A 235 -11.07 16.24 9.82
C GLU A 235 -10.60 15.14 10.81
N GLY A 236 -10.67 13.88 10.41
CA GLY A 236 -10.28 12.68 11.09
C GLY A 236 -9.22 11.78 10.52
N THR A 237 -8.80 11.94 9.26
CA THR A 237 -7.83 10.97 8.69
C THR A 237 -6.44 11.11 9.30
N GLU A 238 -5.87 12.32 9.39
CA GLU A 238 -4.59 12.56 10.08
C GLU A 238 -4.66 12.23 11.58
N PHE A 239 -5.81 12.50 12.21
CA PHE A 239 -6.05 12.18 13.61
C PHE A 239 -6.04 10.68 13.89
N LEU A 240 -6.77 9.90 13.08
CA LEU A 240 -6.78 8.44 13.19
C LEU A 240 -5.44 7.83 12.83
N GLU A 241 -4.75 8.35 11.82
CA GLU A 241 -3.40 7.91 11.45
C GLU A 241 -2.38 8.21 12.56
N SER A 242 -2.50 9.33 13.26
CA SER A 242 -1.66 9.65 14.42
C SER A 242 -1.88 8.67 15.57
N ILE A 243 -3.13 8.27 15.82
CA ILE A 243 -3.46 7.23 16.79
C ILE A 243 -2.89 5.88 16.34
N GLU A 244 -3.07 5.49 15.07
CA GLU A 244 -2.51 4.27 14.51
C GLU A 244 -0.97 4.23 14.64
N ARG A 245 -0.29 5.35 14.35
CA ARG A 245 1.17 5.48 14.44
C ARG A 245 1.68 5.33 15.87
N ILE A 246 1.01 5.95 16.84
CA ILE A 246 1.35 5.80 18.27
C ILE A 246 1.19 4.34 18.69
N MET A 247 0.09 3.71 18.29
CA MET A 247 -0.20 2.32 18.64
C MET A 247 0.75 1.30 18.00
N ARG A 248 1.24 1.55 16.78
CA ARG A 248 2.20 0.64 16.11
C ARG A 248 3.59 0.64 16.75
N ARG A 249 3.93 1.65 17.55
CA ARG A 249 5.24 1.71 18.24
C ARG A 249 5.34 0.67 19.35
N ASP A 250 4.24 0.37 20.03
CA ASP A 250 4.18 -0.67 21.06
C ASP A 250 2.75 -1.21 21.19
N LEU A 251 2.39 -2.13 20.29
CA LEU A 251 1.07 -2.77 20.32
C LEU A 251 0.95 -3.80 21.45
N ARG A 252 2.09 -4.38 21.87
CA ARG A 252 2.20 -5.34 22.96
C ARG A 252 1.79 -4.71 24.29
N HIS A 253 2.17 -3.45 24.52
CA HIS A 253 1.70 -2.63 25.64
C HIS A 253 0.81 -1.49 25.14
N ALA A 254 -0.24 -1.84 24.38
CA ALA A 254 -1.16 -0.87 23.78
C ALA A 254 -1.50 0.27 24.77
N PRO A 255 -1.13 1.53 24.45
CA PRO A 255 -1.27 2.64 25.38
C PRO A 255 -2.74 2.85 25.76
N SER A 256 -2.97 3.29 27.00
CA SER A 256 -4.32 3.64 27.44
C SER A 256 -4.87 4.84 26.66
N LEU A 257 -6.19 5.00 26.65
CA LEU A 257 -6.83 6.18 26.06
C LEU A 257 -6.23 7.48 26.63
N ALA A 258 -5.95 7.51 27.94
CA ALA A 258 -5.29 8.61 28.61
C ALA A 258 -3.88 8.89 28.08
N ALA A 259 -3.08 7.84 27.86
CA ALA A 259 -1.73 7.96 27.33
C ALA A 259 -1.71 8.47 25.88
N ILE A 260 -2.65 8.02 25.04
CA ILE A 260 -2.80 8.51 23.67
C ILE A 260 -3.27 9.97 23.68
N ALA A 261 -4.24 10.32 24.52
CA ALA A 261 -4.72 11.69 24.65
C ALA A 261 -3.58 12.65 25.05
N ALA A 262 -2.74 12.24 26.01
CA ALA A 262 -1.58 13.00 26.44
C ALA A 262 -0.55 13.19 25.30
N GLN A 263 -0.24 12.13 24.54
CA GLN A 263 0.68 12.22 23.39
C GLN A 263 0.14 13.11 22.26
N LEU A 264 -1.18 13.21 22.14
CA LEU A 264 -1.86 14.09 21.18
C LEU A 264 -2.21 15.47 21.77
N CYS A 265 -1.68 15.81 22.96
CA CYS A 265 -1.89 17.09 23.65
C CYS A 265 -3.37 17.46 23.85
N MET A 266 -4.23 16.48 24.19
CA MET A 266 -5.66 16.70 24.42
C MET A 266 -6.21 15.88 25.59
N SER A 267 -7.43 16.21 26.04
CA SER A 267 -8.13 15.43 27.06
C SER A 267 -8.77 14.15 26.48
N GLU A 268 -8.97 13.11 27.30
CA GLU A 268 -9.70 11.89 26.91
C GLU A 268 -11.11 12.20 26.37
N ARG A 269 -11.78 13.20 26.95
CA ARG A 269 -13.11 13.66 26.49
C ARG A 269 -13.03 14.23 25.08
N THR A 270 -12.02 15.04 24.79
CA THR A 270 -11.79 15.60 23.44
C THR A 270 -11.47 14.49 22.44
N LEU A 271 -10.64 13.52 22.83
CA LEU A 271 -10.28 12.36 22.02
C LEU A 271 -11.52 11.50 21.69
N ARG A 272 -12.35 11.15 22.70
CA ARG A 272 -13.60 10.42 22.49
C ARG A 272 -14.58 11.16 21.59
N ARG A 273 -14.74 12.48 21.80
CA ARG A 273 -15.62 13.30 20.99
C ARG A 273 -15.15 13.31 19.54
N ARG A 274 -13.87 13.60 19.27
CA ARG A 274 -13.31 13.58 17.91
C ARG A 274 -13.46 12.23 17.22
N LEU A 275 -13.28 11.13 17.95
CA LEU A 275 -13.54 9.78 17.42
C LEU A 275 -15.03 9.57 17.08
N ALA A 276 -15.93 9.99 17.98
CA ALA A 276 -17.37 9.89 17.77
C ALA A 276 -17.88 10.76 16.60
N ASP A 277 -17.33 11.97 16.45
CA ASP A 277 -17.61 12.88 15.32
C ASP A 277 -17.26 12.24 13.96
N GLN A 278 -16.39 11.21 13.97
CA GLN A 278 -15.95 10.43 12.80
C GLN A 278 -16.63 9.05 12.71
N GLY A 279 -17.64 8.81 13.54
CA GLY A 279 -18.37 7.54 13.60
C GLY A 279 -17.51 6.35 14.02
N VAL A 280 -16.43 6.57 14.76
CA VAL A 280 -15.56 5.48 15.26
C VAL A 280 -15.45 5.50 16.77
N SER A 281 -15.37 4.32 17.36
CA SER A 281 -15.02 4.18 18.77
C SER A 281 -13.54 3.92 18.93
N TYR A 282 -12.96 4.28 20.08
CA TYR A 282 -11.59 3.93 20.41
C TYR A 282 -11.32 2.42 20.31
N GLN A 283 -12.28 1.61 20.76
CA GLN A 283 -12.17 0.16 20.70
C GLN A 283 -12.12 -0.34 19.25
N THR A 284 -12.89 0.27 18.35
CA THR A 284 -12.88 -0.06 16.92
C THR A 284 -11.50 0.22 16.31
N VAL A 285 -10.87 1.35 16.64
CA VAL A 285 -9.53 1.69 16.16
C VAL A 285 -8.49 0.69 16.66
N ILE A 286 -8.51 0.35 17.96
CA ILE A 286 -7.63 -0.69 18.52
C ILE A 286 -7.83 -2.02 17.81
N ASP A 287 -9.07 -2.45 17.66
CA ASP A 287 -9.42 -3.76 17.11
C ASP A 287 -8.94 -3.87 15.66
N THR A 288 -9.07 -2.83 14.84
CA THR A 288 -8.53 -2.77 13.47
C THR A 288 -7.01 -2.96 13.46
N ILE A 289 -6.27 -2.28 14.34
CA ILE A 289 -4.81 -2.37 14.40
C ILE A 289 -4.37 -3.76 14.86
N ARG A 290 -4.99 -4.27 15.93
CA ARG A 290 -4.71 -5.61 16.46
C ARG A 290 -5.01 -6.70 15.43
N ARG A 291 -6.12 -6.57 14.72
CA ARG A 291 -6.52 -7.50 13.66
C ARG A 291 -5.48 -7.53 12.54
N LYS A 292 -5.07 -6.36 12.02
CA LYS A 292 -4.03 -6.26 10.97
C LYS A 292 -2.73 -6.95 11.40
N ARG A 293 -2.25 -6.66 12.62
CA ARG A 293 -1.03 -7.29 13.14
C ARG A 293 -1.19 -8.80 13.38
N ALA A 294 -2.36 -9.23 13.85
CA ALA A 294 -2.65 -10.64 14.09
C ALA A 294 -2.58 -11.45 12.79
N PHE A 295 -3.15 -10.95 11.69
CA PHE A 295 -3.04 -11.60 10.38
C PHE A 295 -1.58 -11.75 9.92
N THR A 296 -0.77 -10.69 10.04
CA THR A 296 0.66 -10.74 9.70
C THR A 296 1.45 -11.74 10.56
N LEU A 297 1.09 -11.91 11.83
CA LEU A 297 1.79 -12.83 12.71
C LEU A 297 1.32 -14.28 12.53
N LEU A 298 0.05 -14.49 12.17
CA LEU A 298 -0.52 -15.82 11.93
C LEU A 298 0.02 -16.48 10.66
N SER A 299 0.54 -15.72 9.69
CA SER A 299 1.22 -16.28 8.52
C SER A 299 2.60 -16.87 8.85
N ASN A 300 3.16 -16.59 10.04
CA ASN A 300 4.41 -17.20 10.47
C ASN A 300 4.14 -18.52 11.22
N PRO A 301 4.48 -19.70 10.64
CA PRO A 301 4.20 -20.99 11.27
C PRO A 301 5.02 -21.23 12.54
N ARG A 302 6.04 -20.40 12.83
CA ARG A 302 6.86 -20.48 14.04
C ARG A 302 6.24 -19.81 15.26
N LEU A 303 5.21 -18.99 15.09
CA LEU A 303 4.53 -18.31 16.20
C LEU A 303 3.34 -19.11 16.69
N SER A 304 3.28 -19.36 18.01
CA SER A 304 2.10 -19.96 18.60
C SER A 304 0.96 -18.94 18.69
N ILE A 305 -0.29 -19.42 18.80
CA ILE A 305 -1.46 -18.53 19.01
C ILE A 305 -1.31 -17.71 20.30
N GLU A 306 -0.55 -18.21 21.28
CA GLU A 306 -0.27 -17.51 22.53
C GLU A 306 0.74 -16.38 22.32
N ASP A 307 1.79 -16.61 21.53
CA ASP A 307 2.74 -15.57 21.14
C ASP A 307 2.05 -14.46 20.32
N VAL A 308 1.21 -14.85 19.36
CA VAL A 308 0.42 -13.91 18.56
C VAL A 308 -0.50 -13.06 19.45
N ALA A 309 -1.18 -13.69 20.41
CA ALA A 309 -2.05 -12.99 21.35
C ALA A 309 -1.28 -11.94 22.15
N HIS A 310 -0.07 -12.29 22.61
CA HIS A 310 0.76 -11.39 23.39
C HIS A 310 1.31 -10.23 22.55
N GLU A 311 1.79 -10.51 21.33
CA GLU A 311 2.34 -9.52 20.40
C GLU A 311 1.29 -8.49 19.92
N VAL A 312 0.01 -8.87 19.90
CA VAL A 312 -1.10 -7.95 19.59
C VAL A 312 -1.76 -7.36 20.84
N GLY A 313 -1.15 -7.55 22.02
CA GLY A 313 -1.51 -6.87 23.25
C GLY A 313 -2.74 -7.44 23.96
N PHE A 314 -2.99 -8.75 23.86
CA PHE A 314 -3.93 -9.45 24.74
C PHE A 314 -3.20 -10.07 25.94
N SER A 315 -3.90 -10.15 27.07
CA SER A 315 -3.41 -10.80 28.28
C SER A 315 -3.26 -12.32 28.14
N ASP A 316 -4.07 -12.93 27.27
CA ASP A 316 -4.12 -14.38 27.08
C ASP A 316 -4.71 -14.76 25.71
N ALA A 317 -4.40 -15.99 25.29
CA ALA A 317 -4.87 -16.55 24.02
C ALA A 317 -6.39 -16.73 23.94
N HIS A 318 -7.08 -16.85 25.08
CA HIS A 318 -8.54 -17.05 25.08
C HIS A 318 -9.27 -15.76 24.67
N ASN A 319 -8.87 -14.62 25.23
CA ASN A 319 -9.40 -13.31 24.88
C ASN A 319 -9.07 -12.95 23.43
N PHE A 320 -7.85 -13.25 22.97
CA PHE A 320 -7.48 -13.08 21.57
C PHE A 320 -8.37 -13.90 20.63
N ARG A 321 -8.60 -15.21 20.89
CA ARG A 321 -9.46 -16.05 20.04
C ARG A 321 -10.88 -15.52 19.92
N ARG A 322 -11.47 -15.05 21.02
CA ARG A 322 -12.82 -14.45 21.00
C ARG A 322 -12.86 -13.17 20.19
N ALA A 323 -11.87 -12.30 20.38
CA ALA A 323 -11.77 -11.04 19.64
C ALA A 323 -11.54 -11.31 18.14
N PHE A 324 -10.60 -12.19 17.79
CA PHE A 324 -10.31 -12.59 16.43
C PHE A 324 -11.54 -13.17 15.71
N LYS A 325 -12.29 -14.06 16.38
CA LYS A 325 -13.54 -14.60 15.83
C LYS A 325 -14.60 -13.52 15.64
N ARG A 326 -14.73 -12.59 16.59
CA ARG A 326 -15.63 -11.44 16.44
C ARG A 326 -15.26 -10.57 15.23
N TRP A 327 -13.97 -10.39 14.97
CA TRP A 327 -13.49 -9.53 13.88
C TRP A 327 -13.52 -10.15 12.49
N THR A 328 -13.45 -11.48 12.40
CA THR A 328 -13.18 -12.21 11.15
C THR A 328 -14.22 -13.29 10.82
N GLY A 329 -15.13 -13.58 11.77
CA GLY A 329 -16.07 -14.70 11.69
C GLY A 329 -15.47 -16.08 11.99
N HIS A 330 -14.14 -16.21 11.99
CA HIS A 330 -13.42 -17.47 12.01
C HIS A 330 -12.41 -17.57 13.16
N GLY A 331 -11.98 -18.78 13.51
CA GLY A 331 -10.94 -18.97 14.52
C GLY A 331 -9.54 -18.60 14.00
N PRO A 332 -8.59 -18.20 14.87
CA PRO A 332 -7.20 -17.90 14.45
C PRO A 332 -6.51 -19.04 13.67
N ARG A 333 -6.82 -20.31 13.99
CA ARG A 333 -6.29 -21.49 13.29
C ARG A 333 -6.83 -21.64 11.86
N GLU A 334 -8.06 -21.18 11.62
CA GLU A 334 -8.63 -21.16 10.27
C GLU A 334 -8.02 -19.99 9.47
N GLY A 335 -7.83 -18.84 10.12
CA GLY A 335 -7.09 -17.71 9.54
C GLY A 335 -5.64 -18.06 9.19
N GLN A 336 -4.98 -18.90 9.98
CA GLN A 336 -3.63 -19.43 9.69
C GLN A 336 -3.61 -20.35 8.47
N ARG A 337 -4.68 -21.13 8.22
CA ARG A 337 -4.78 -22.02 7.04
C ARG A 337 -5.15 -21.29 5.75
N ALA A 338 -5.81 -20.13 5.84
CA ALA A 338 -6.09 -19.27 4.69
C ALA A 338 -4.89 -18.40 4.29
N ALA A 339 -3.86 -18.32 5.14
CA ALA A 339 -2.61 -17.60 4.91
C ALA A 339 -1.45 -18.51 4.48
N VAL A 340 -1.71 -19.81 4.28
CA VAL A 340 -0.79 -20.84 3.74
C VAL A 340 -1.30 -21.28 2.39
#